data_AF-B8ZX41-F1
#
_entry.id   AF-B8ZX41-F1
#
_cell.length_a   1.000
_cell.length_b   1.000
_cell.length_c   1.000
_cell.angle_alpha   90.00
_cell.angle_beta   90.00
_cell.angle_gamma   90.00
#
_symmetry.space_group_name_H-M   'P 1'
#
loop_
_entity.id
_entity.type
_entity.pdbx_description
1 polymer ?
#
loop_
_entity_poly.entity_id
_entity_poly.type
_entity_poly.pdbx_seq_one_letter_code
_entity_poly.pdbx_strand_id
1 'polypeptide(L)'
;MKNMNAQLQISLKKTVLALALTGTYSAAMAAEPNPQQQIDAANYQILQQQRDEALQKQIQPSVNVNLGQNAPALTANQRQFLQSHSETPCFAIQSILLEGDGAQQFQYTLKDVTHGQNNVIGRCLGVQGLNQVLNLVQNRIIADGYVTTRVLLPAQNIASGQLRMVVIPGRIDQVKSA
;
A
#
# COMPACT_ATOMS: atom_id res chain seq x y z
N MET A 1 20.04 18.49 58.66
CA MET A 1 18.83 18.14 57.88
C MET A 1 19.03 16.75 57.29
N LYS A 2 18.13 15.81 57.63
CA LYS A 2 17.89 14.44 57.08
C LYS A 2 19.09 13.48 56.98
N ASN A 3 19.18 12.57 57.95
CA ASN A 3 18.89 11.12 57.86
C ASN A 3 19.99 10.34 57.12
N MET A 4 20.97 9.76 57.81
CA MET A 4 20.92 8.56 58.69
C MET A 4 20.73 7.25 57.90
N ASN A 5 21.89 6.60 57.67
CA ASN A 5 22.22 5.18 57.89
C ASN A 5 21.31 4.09 57.28
N ALA A 6 21.80 3.22 56.41
CA ALA A 6 22.87 2.22 56.54
C ALA A 6 22.30 0.82 56.80
N GLN A 7 22.68 -0.08 55.90
CA GLN A 7 22.96 -1.52 56.06
C GLN A 7 21.80 -2.44 56.49
N LEU A 8 21.41 -3.39 55.63
CA LEU A 8 22.01 -4.73 55.46
C LEU A 8 21.84 -5.58 56.72
N GLN A 9 21.08 -6.67 56.64
CA GLN A 9 21.52 -8.02 56.99
C GLN A 9 20.42 -9.06 56.77
N ILE A 10 20.85 -10.19 56.24
CA ILE A 10 20.14 -11.44 56.00
C ILE A 10 20.29 -12.30 57.27
N SER A 11 19.25 -13.02 57.73
CA SER A 11 19.40 -14.41 58.21
C SER A 11 18.08 -15.04 58.67
N LEU A 12 17.91 -16.28 58.19
CA LEU A 12 17.03 -17.36 58.63
C LEU A 12 16.77 -17.42 60.13
N LYS A 13 15.51 -17.71 60.50
CA LYS A 13 15.20 -18.60 61.63
C LYS A 13 14.15 -19.64 61.22
N LYS A 14 14.60 -20.90 61.23
CA LYS A 14 13.77 -22.11 61.20
C LYS A 14 13.05 -22.21 62.54
N THR A 15 11.73 -22.35 62.52
CA THR A 15 11.00 -22.88 63.68
C THR A 15 9.86 -23.77 63.18
N VAL A 16 10.10 -25.08 63.29
CA VAL A 16 9.11 -26.14 63.20
C VAL A 16 8.40 -26.20 64.55
N LEU A 17 7.06 -26.11 64.60
CA LEU A 17 6.29 -26.55 65.75
C LEU A 17 4.89 -27.07 65.37
N ALA A 18 4.80 -28.40 65.46
CA ALA A 18 3.71 -29.33 65.70
C ALA A 18 2.22 -28.90 65.65
N LEU A 19 1.48 -29.66 64.83
CA LEU A 19 0.16 -30.31 65.02
C LEU A 19 -0.99 -29.54 65.70
N ALA A 20 -2.01 -29.23 64.90
CA ALA A 20 -3.40 -29.55 65.22
C ALA A 20 -4.06 -30.17 63.98
N LEU A 21 -4.31 -31.48 64.02
CA LEU A 21 -5.16 -32.16 63.02
C LEU A 21 -6.63 -31.78 63.31
N THR A 22 -7.16 -30.81 62.58
CA THR A 22 -8.59 -30.73 62.29
C THR A 22 -8.77 -30.98 60.80
N GLY A 23 -9.07 -32.23 60.46
CA GLY A 23 -9.46 -32.60 59.10
C GLY A 23 -10.85 -32.02 58.80
N THR A 24 -10.91 -30.84 58.19
CA THR A 24 -12.11 -30.35 57.53
C THR A 24 -12.21 -31.06 56.18
N TYR A 25 -13.02 -32.12 56.12
CA TYR A 25 -13.47 -32.71 54.87
C TYR A 25 -14.39 -31.70 54.17
N SER A 26 -13.85 -30.88 53.27
CA SER A 26 -14.67 -30.12 52.33
C SER A 26 -15.18 -31.07 51.24
N ALA A 27 -16.42 -31.53 51.37
CA ALA A 27 -17.12 -32.14 50.25
C ALA A 27 -17.44 -31.02 49.24
N ALA A 28 -16.67 -30.95 48.15
CA ALA A 28 -17.03 -30.14 47.00
C ALA A 28 -18.26 -30.78 46.34
N MET A 29 -19.45 -30.21 46.57
CA MET A 29 -20.63 -30.53 45.79
C MET A 29 -20.40 -30.01 44.38
N ALA A 30 -20.08 -30.90 43.44
CA ALA A 30 -20.13 -30.58 42.02
C ALA A 30 -21.61 -30.40 41.65
N ALA A 31 -22.05 -29.16 41.46
CA ALA A 31 -23.36 -28.88 40.91
C ALA A 31 -23.40 -29.37 39.47
N GLU A 32 -24.22 -30.38 39.17
CA GLU A 32 -24.45 -30.84 37.80
C GLU A 32 -25.11 -29.71 37.00
N PRO A 33 -24.63 -29.40 35.77
CA PRO A 33 -25.19 -28.31 34.99
C PRO A 33 -26.64 -28.62 34.63
N ASN A 34 -27.55 -27.69 34.89
CA ASN A 34 -28.96 -27.84 34.52
C ASN A 34 -29.09 -27.99 32.98
N PRO A 35 -29.75 -29.05 32.46
CA PRO A 35 -29.87 -29.30 31.02
C PRO A 35 -30.41 -28.11 30.22
N GLN A 36 -31.30 -27.30 30.80
CA GLN A 36 -31.81 -26.09 30.16
C GLN A 36 -30.74 -25.01 29.95
N GLN A 37 -29.80 -24.86 30.89
CA GLN A 37 -28.71 -23.88 30.73
C GLN A 37 -27.71 -24.27 29.63
N GLN A 38 -27.56 -25.58 29.36
CA GLN A 38 -26.71 -26.05 28.27
C GLN A 38 -27.31 -25.77 26.89
N ILE A 39 -28.65 -25.87 26.75
CA ILE A 39 -29.36 -25.59 25.49
C ILE A 39 -29.30 -24.10 25.15
N ASP A 40 -29.49 -23.23 26.14
CA ASP A 40 -29.41 -21.77 25.94
C ASP A 40 -27.99 -21.32 25.55
N ALA A 41 -26.97 -21.92 26.17
CA ALA A 41 -25.57 -21.67 25.81
C ALA A 41 -25.25 -22.13 24.38
N ALA A 42 -25.74 -23.30 23.97
CA ALA A 42 -25.56 -23.81 22.60
C ALA A 42 -26.28 -22.94 21.56
N ASN A 43 -27.51 -22.49 21.84
CA ASN A 43 -28.25 -21.58 20.98
C ASN A 43 -27.53 -20.24 20.81
N TYR A 44 -26.95 -19.72 21.89
CA TYR A 44 -26.18 -18.48 21.84
C TYR A 44 -24.94 -18.61 20.93
N GLN A 45 -24.26 -19.76 20.97
CA GLN A 45 -23.11 -20.04 20.11
C GLN A 45 -23.48 -20.09 18.63
N ILE A 46 -24.59 -20.76 18.29
CA ILE A 46 -25.09 -20.85 16.90
C ILE A 46 -25.40 -19.46 16.35
N LEU A 47 -26.03 -18.60 17.15
CA LEU A 47 -26.37 -17.25 16.72
C LEU A 47 -25.13 -16.39 16.44
N GLN A 48 -24.07 -16.53 17.23
CA GLN A 48 -22.81 -15.82 16.98
C GLN A 48 -22.13 -16.29 15.70
N GLN A 49 -22.08 -17.62 15.46
CA GLN A 49 -21.54 -18.17 14.21
C GLN A 49 -22.26 -17.63 12.98
N GLN A 50 -23.59 -17.55 13.01
CA GLN A 50 -24.38 -17.01 11.90
C GLN A 50 -24.07 -15.53 11.62
N ARG A 51 -23.82 -14.72 12.66
CA ARG A 51 -23.40 -13.32 12.49
C ARG A 51 -22.05 -13.21 11.82
N ASP A 52 -21.08 -14.02 12.24
CA ASP A 52 -19.72 -13.99 11.71
C ASP A 52 -19.69 -14.38 10.22
N GLU A 53 -20.45 -15.42 9.84
CA GLU A 53 -20.59 -15.84 8.44
C GLU A 53 -21.22 -14.75 7.57
N ALA A 54 -22.25 -14.06 8.07
CA ALA A 54 -22.89 -12.95 7.37
C ALA A 54 -21.91 -11.77 7.17
N LEU A 55 -21.12 -11.45 8.20
CA LEU A 55 -20.10 -10.41 8.12
C LEU A 55 -19.05 -10.75 7.06
N GLN A 56 -18.57 -12.00 7.03
CA GLN A 56 -17.58 -12.45 6.06
C GLN A 56 -18.08 -12.33 4.61
N LYS A 57 -19.36 -12.65 4.35
CA LYS A 57 -19.94 -12.52 3.00
C LYS A 57 -20.04 -11.07 2.55
N GLN A 58 -20.26 -10.13 3.48
CA GLN A 58 -20.30 -8.69 3.16
C GLN A 58 -18.91 -8.09 2.96
N ILE A 59 -17.89 -8.59 3.66
CA ILE A 59 -16.51 -8.09 3.56
C ILE A 59 -15.77 -8.70 2.36
N GLN A 60 -16.29 -9.76 1.75
CA GLN A 60 -15.63 -10.44 0.63
C GLN A 60 -15.41 -9.47 -0.54
N PRO A 61 -14.15 -9.12 -0.86
CA PRO A 61 -13.87 -8.25 -1.97
C PRO A 61 -14.22 -8.98 -3.26
N SER A 62 -15.08 -8.39 -4.10
CA SER A 62 -15.28 -8.88 -5.45
C SER A 62 -13.98 -8.67 -6.23
N VAL A 63 -13.28 -9.76 -6.52
CA VAL A 63 -12.06 -9.73 -7.32
C VAL A 63 -12.46 -9.53 -8.78
N ASN A 64 -12.61 -8.27 -9.19
CA ASN A 64 -12.73 -7.91 -10.60
C ASN A 64 -11.31 -7.79 -11.18
N VAL A 65 -10.83 -8.86 -11.82
CA VAL A 65 -9.56 -8.83 -12.56
C VAL A 65 -9.81 -8.23 -13.94
N ASN A 66 -9.68 -6.91 -14.07
CA ASN A 66 -9.55 -6.29 -15.38
C ASN A 66 -8.10 -6.48 -15.86
N LEU A 67 -7.88 -7.42 -16.78
CA LEU A 67 -6.57 -7.79 -17.32
C LEU A 67 -5.93 -6.70 -18.23
N GLY A 68 -6.39 -5.45 -18.18
CA GLY A 68 -5.72 -4.32 -18.82
C GLY A 68 -5.60 -4.39 -20.34
N GLN A 69 -6.26 -5.34 -20.99
CA GLN A 69 -6.24 -5.50 -22.47
C GLN A 69 -6.83 -4.30 -23.21
N ASN A 70 -7.48 -3.39 -22.48
CA ASN A 70 -7.89 -2.08 -22.95
C ASN A 70 -7.04 -1.00 -22.28
N ALA A 71 -5.73 -0.96 -22.53
CA ALA A 71 -5.02 0.30 -22.38
C ALA A 71 -5.70 1.27 -23.34
N PRO A 72 -6.37 2.34 -22.86
CA PRO A 72 -7.08 3.24 -23.76
C PRO A 72 -6.05 3.80 -24.73
N ALA A 73 -6.20 3.47 -26.01
CA ALA A 73 -5.46 4.14 -27.06
C ALA A 73 -5.64 5.64 -26.85
N LEU A 74 -4.54 6.39 -26.85
CA LEU A 74 -4.60 7.84 -26.66
C LEU A 74 -5.59 8.41 -27.67
N THR A 75 -6.71 8.93 -27.17
CA THR A 75 -7.75 9.53 -28.01
C THR A 75 -7.15 10.71 -28.76
N ALA A 76 -7.70 11.07 -29.93
CA ALA A 76 -7.19 12.21 -30.71
C ALA A 76 -7.06 13.50 -29.87
N ASN A 77 -7.98 13.69 -28.91
CA ASN A 77 -7.96 14.81 -27.95
C ASN A 77 -6.73 14.79 -27.02
N GLN A 78 -6.20 13.61 -26.67
CA GLN A 78 -4.99 13.46 -25.86
C GLN A 78 -3.68 13.73 -26.62
N ARG A 79 -3.72 14.02 -27.93
CA ARG A 79 -2.55 14.47 -28.70
C ARG A 79 -2.60 15.94 -29.09
N GLN A 80 -3.71 16.63 -28.80
CA GLN A 80 -3.93 18.00 -29.25
C GLN A 80 -2.85 18.96 -28.74
N PHE A 81 -2.48 18.88 -27.46
CA PHE A 81 -1.49 19.79 -26.85
C PHE A 81 -0.05 19.43 -27.22
N LEU A 82 0.23 18.20 -27.65
CA LEU A 82 1.52 17.86 -28.25
C LEU A 82 1.68 18.52 -29.63
N GLN A 83 0.58 18.79 -30.32
CA GLN A 83 0.56 19.30 -31.69
C GLN A 83 0.34 20.82 -31.79
N SER A 84 -0.20 21.45 -30.75
CA SER A 84 -0.43 22.89 -30.71
C SER A 84 0.57 23.63 -29.81
N HIS A 85 1.00 24.82 -30.23
CA HIS A 85 1.86 25.72 -29.43
C HIS A 85 1.04 26.71 -28.59
N SER A 86 -0.19 26.34 -28.24
CA SER A 86 -1.24 27.30 -27.84
C SER A 86 -1.46 27.37 -26.32
N GLU A 87 -0.64 26.71 -25.51
CA GLU A 87 -0.75 26.82 -24.06
C GLU A 87 -0.13 28.13 -23.56
N THR A 88 -0.74 28.76 -22.55
CA THR A 88 -0.19 29.95 -21.88
C THR A 88 -0.51 29.87 -20.39
N PRO A 89 0.50 29.90 -19.50
CA PRO A 89 1.93 29.93 -19.78
C PRO A 89 2.46 28.61 -20.35
N CYS A 90 3.51 28.67 -21.15
CA CYS A 90 4.22 27.49 -21.68
C CYS A 90 5.73 27.68 -21.64
N PHE A 91 6.47 26.57 -21.68
CA PHE A 91 7.93 26.54 -21.64
C PHE A 91 8.48 25.70 -22.79
N ALA A 92 9.55 26.18 -23.42
CA ALA A 92 10.22 25.48 -24.52
C ALA A 92 11.00 24.28 -23.99
N ILE A 93 10.64 23.06 -24.42
CA ILE A 93 11.29 21.83 -24.00
C ILE A 93 12.48 21.56 -24.91
N GLN A 94 13.69 21.60 -24.38
CA GLN A 94 14.95 21.35 -25.10
C GLN A 94 15.46 19.93 -24.89
N SER A 95 15.28 19.39 -23.69
CA SER A 95 15.73 18.03 -23.35
C SER A 95 14.80 17.39 -22.34
N ILE A 96 14.78 16.05 -22.35
CA ILE A 96 14.03 15.26 -21.39
C ILE A 96 15.02 14.33 -20.68
N LEU A 97 15.00 14.34 -19.34
CA LEU A 97 15.78 13.46 -18.49
C LEU A 97 14.83 12.48 -17.80
N LEU A 98 15.07 11.19 -17.99
CA LEU A 98 14.42 10.13 -17.23
C LEU A 98 15.41 9.60 -16.17
N GLU A 99 15.02 9.67 -14.90
CA GLU A 99 15.85 9.28 -13.75
C GLU A 99 15.06 8.39 -12.78
N GLY A 100 15.69 7.96 -11.69
CA GLY A 100 15.11 7.03 -10.71
C GLY A 100 15.75 5.64 -10.76
N ASP A 101 15.38 4.79 -9.81
CA ASP A 101 15.90 3.42 -9.76
C ASP A 101 15.46 2.66 -11.02
N GLY A 102 16.41 1.97 -11.67
CA GLY A 102 16.14 1.25 -12.90
C GLY A 102 15.74 2.11 -14.11
N ALA A 103 15.83 3.44 -14.07
CA ALA A 103 15.42 4.31 -15.19
C ALA A 103 16.15 4.00 -16.51
N GLN A 104 17.38 3.50 -16.44
CA GLN A 104 18.19 3.09 -17.59
C GLN A 104 17.46 2.07 -18.49
N GLN A 105 16.67 1.16 -17.90
CA GLN A 105 15.94 0.16 -18.67
C GLN A 105 14.78 0.77 -19.48
N PHE A 106 14.30 1.96 -19.09
CA PHE A 106 13.14 2.61 -19.69
C PHE A 106 13.50 3.78 -20.60
N GLN A 107 14.79 4.08 -20.80
CA GLN A 107 15.22 5.22 -21.64
C GLN A 107 14.66 5.19 -23.07
N TYR A 108 14.43 3.99 -23.60
CA TYR A 108 13.87 3.80 -24.94
C TYR A 108 12.47 4.42 -25.09
N THR A 109 11.70 4.55 -24.00
CA THR A 109 10.34 5.10 -24.00
C THR A 109 10.31 6.58 -24.34
N LEU A 110 11.42 7.30 -24.12
CA LEU A 110 11.53 8.71 -24.50
C LEU A 110 11.46 8.91 -26.02
N LYS A 111 11.73 7.89 -26.83
CA LYS A 111 11.62 7.98 -28.30
C LYS A 111 10.21 8.37 -28.74
N ASP A 112 9.18 7.93 -28.01
CA ASP A 112 7.77 8.22 -28.32
C ASP A 112 7.41 9.70 -28.18
N VAL A 113 8.22 10.47 -27.46
CA VAL A 113 8.00 11.91 -27.22
C VAL A 113 9.16 12.77 -27.73
N THR A 114 10.25 12.19 -28.22
CA THR A 114 11.40 12.92 -28.78
C THR A 114 11.52 12.74 -30.30
N HIS A 115 10.74 11.83 -30.89
CA HIS A 115 10.76 11.53 -32.32
C HIS A 115 9.33 11.40 -32.87
N GLY A 116 9.21 11.42 -34.20
CA GLY A 116 7.93 11.21 -34.89
C GLY A 116 6.89 12.31 -34.63
N GLN A 117 5.62 11.95 -34.75
CA GLN A 117 4.49 12.91 -34.70
C GLN A 117 4.27 13.54 -33.32
N ASN A 118 4.74 12.88 -32.26
CA ASN A 118 4.58 13.33 -30.87
C ASN A 118 5.87 13.97 -30.33
N ASN A 119 6.85 14.26 -31.20
CA ASN A 119 8.09 14.91 -30.78
C ASN A 119 7.82 16.26 -30.12
N VAL A 120 8.23 16.43 -28.86
CA VAL A 120 8.06 17.67 -28.10
C VAL A 120 9.33 18.52 -27.99
N ILE A 121 10.47 18.02 -28.48
CA ILE A 121 11.73 18.79 -28.47
C ILE A 121 11.59 20.03 -29.35
N GLY A 122 11.93 21.18 -28.79
CA GLY A 122 11.77 22.51 -29.37
C GLY A 122 10.36 23.11 -29.23
N ARG A 123 9.39 22.38 -28.66
CA ARG A 123 8.00 22.85 -28.54
C ARG A 123 7.76 23.58 -27.22
N CYS A 124 6.84 24.53 -27.25
CA CYS A 124 6.34 25.20 -26.06
C CYS A 124 5.18 24.40 -25.46
N LEU A 125 5.39 23.81 -24.28
CA LEU A 125 4.38 23.03 -23.58
C LEU A 125 3.99 23.69 -22.27
N GLY A 126 2.69 23.69 -21.98
CA GLY A 126 2.13 24.00 -20.68
C GLY A 126 1.83 22.70 -19.91
N VAL A 127 1.06 22.83 -18.83
CA VAL A 127 0.76 21.71 -17.94
C VAL A 127 0.03 20.58 -18.66
N GLN A 128 -0.85 20.88 -19.63
CA GLN A 128 -1.59 19.85 -20.34
C GLN A 128 -0.68 19.05 -21.27
N GLY A 129 0.19 19.74 -22.04
CA GLY A 129 1.19 19.09 -22.88
C GLY A 129 2.16 18.22 -22.08
N LEU A 130 2.63 18.70 -20.92
CA LEU A 130 3.52 17.92 -20.05
C LEU A 130 2.85 16.66 -19.49
N ASN A 131 1.58 16.75 -19.09
CA ASN A 131 0.81 15.57 -18.67
C ASN A 131 0.60 14.58 -19.83
N GLN A 132 0.46 15.06 -21.07
CA GLN A 132 0.39 14.18 -22.25
C GLN A 132 1.71 13.46 -22.51
N VAL A 133 2.84 14.16 -22.37
CA VAL A 133 4.19 13.54 -22.43
C VAL A 133 4.31 12.44 -21.37
N LEU A 134 3.94 12.74 -20.12
CA LEU A 134 3.97 11.77 -19.02
C LEU A 134 3.14 10.53 -19.33
N ASN A 135 1.90 10.73 -19.82
CA ASN A 135 1.00 9.64 -20.17
C ASN A 135 1.52 8.79 -21.33
N LEU A 136 2.13 9.39 -22.35
CA LEU A 136 2.75 8.66 -23.46
C LEU A 136 3.85 7.73 -22.97
N VAL A 137 4.77 8.26 -22.16
CA VAL A 137 5.88 7.50 -21.59
C VAL A 137 5.35 6.39 -20.68
N GLN A 138 4.42 6.70 -19.79
CA GLN A 138 3.78 5.72 -18.90
C GLN A 138 3.07 4.60 -19.66
N ASN A 139 2.33 4.94 -20.71
CA ASN A 139 1.59 3.97 -21.52
C ASN A 139 2.53 3.08 -22.31
N ARG A 140 3.68 3.59 -22.77
CA ARG A 140 4.71 2.77 -23.42
C ARG A 140 5.27 1.73 -22.47
N ILE A 141 5.57 2.12 -21.23
CA ILE A 141 6.03 1.19 -20.16
C ILE A 141 4.96 0.11 -19.89
N ILE A 142 3.69 0.49 -19.82
CA ILE A 142 2.57 -0.45 -19.62
C ILE A 142 2.44 -1.41 -20.81
N ALA A 143 2.53 -0.90 -22.04
CA ALA A 143 2.43 -1.69 -23.26
C ALA A 143 3.52 -2.76 -23.37
N ASP A 144 4.69 -2.49 -22.79
CA ASP A 144 5.80 -3.45 -22.71
C ASP A 144 5.70 -4.39 -21.49
N GLY A 145 4.58 -4.38 -20.74
CA GLY A 145 4.24 -5.33 -19.69
C GLY A 145 4.54 -4.88 -18.25
N TYR A 146 5.11 -3.69 -18.05
CA TYR A 146 5.50 -3.20 -16.73
C TYR A 146 4.36 -2.47 -16.00
N VAL A 147 3.23 -3.16 -15.80
CA VAL A 147 1.98 -2.56 -15.29
C VAL A 147 2.06 -1.96 -13.87
N THR A 148 2.99 -2.43 -13.05
CA THR A 148 3.21 -1.93 -11.68
C THR A 148 4.18 -0.75 -11.62
N THR A 149 4.84 -0.42 -12.74
CA THR A 149 5.83 0.66 -12.82
C THR A 149 5.16 2.01 -13.07
N ARG A 150 5.63 3.04 -12.37
CA ARG A 150 5.09 4.40 -12.47
C ARG A 150 6.14 5.38 -12.98
N VAL A 151 5.70 6.37 -13.75
CA VAL A 151 6.49 7.55 -14.10
C VAL A 151 5.85 8.76 -13.46
N LEU A 152 6.66 9.61 -12.84
CA LEU A 152 6.23 10.82 -12.16
C LEU A 152 6.86 12.05 -12.81
N LEU A 153 6.11 13.15 -12.77
CA LEU A 153 6.61 14.47 -13.10
C LEU A 153 6.78 15.28 -11.80
N PRO A 154 7.98 15.36 -11.22
CA PRO A 154 8.19 16.11 -9.99
C PRO A 154 8.00 17.61 -10.19
N ALA A 155 7.69 18.32 -9.11
CA ALA A 155 7.73 19.77 -9.08
C ALA A 155 9.15 20.25 -9.40
N GLN A 156 9.29 21.04 -10.45
CA GLN A 156 10.59 21.45 -10.96
C GLN A 156 10.46 22.79 -11.70
N ASN A 157 11.58 23.50 -11.84
CA ASN A 157 11.64 24.65 -12.72
C ASN A 157 12.06 24.19 -14.13
N ILE A 158 11.12 24.26 -15.07
CA ILE A 158 11.32 23.88 -16.48
C ILE A 158 11.68 25.07 -17.38
N ALA A 159 11.90 26.26 -16.83
CA ALA A 159 12.31 27.43 -17.62
C ALA A 159 13.69 27.24 -18.28
N SER A 160 14.53 26.35 -17.76
CA SER A 160 15.79 25.92 -18.39
C SER A 160 15.57 25.11 -19.68
N GLY A 161 14.34 24.64 -19.91
CA GLY A 161 13.98 23.75 -21.01
C GLY A 161 14.35 22.29 -20.78
N GLN A 162 14.81 21.90 -19.58
CA GLN A 162 14.99 20.49 -19.23
C GLN A 162 13.77 19.97 -18.47
N LEU A 163 13.11 18.97 -19.05
CA LEU A 163 12.00 18.24 -18.41
C LEU A 163 12.53 16.99 -17.72
N ARG A 164 12.46 16.93 -16.39
CA ARG A 164 12.83 15.76 -15.59
C ARG A 164 11.60 14.91 -15.30
N MET A 165 11.70 13.60 -15.51
CA MET A 165 10.70 12.61 -15.12
C MET A 165 11.38 11.51 -14.31
N VAL A 166 10.68 10.97 -13.32
CA VAL A 166 11.22 9.97 -12.40
C VAL A 166 10.46 8.66 -12.59
N VAL A 167 11.18 7.57 -12.85
CA VAL A 167 10.62 6.23 -12.87
C VAL A 167 10.70 5.61 -11.48
N ILE A 168 9.61 4.97 -11.08
CA ILE A 168 9.51 4.15 -9.88
C ILE A 168 9.10 2.74 -10.32
N PRO A 169 10.06 1.80 -10.41
CA PRO A 169 9.76 0.41 -10.75
C PRO A 169 8.88 -0.25 -9.70
N GLY A 170 7.82 -0.91 -10.14
CA GLY A 170 7.02 -1.77 -9.27
C GLY A 170 7.64 -3.18 -9.22
N ARG A 171 7.65 -3.79 -8.03
CA ARG A 171 8.07 -5.17 -7.83
C ARG A 171 6.95 -5.94 -7.13
N ILE A 172 6.77 -7.20 -7.54
CA ILE A 172 5.83 -8.10 -6.87
C ILE A 172 6.59 -8.80 -5.75
N ASP A 173 6.07 -8.69 -4.52
CA ASP A 173 6.67 -9.32 -3.34
C ASP A 173 6.28 -10.81 -3.23
N GLN A 174 4.97 -11.09 -3.20
CA GLN A 174 4.43 -12.45 -3.10
C GLN A 174 3.30 -12.66 -4.10
N VAL A 175 3.27 -13.86 -4.69
CA VAL A 175 2.16 -14.36 -5.50
C VAL A 175 1.47 -15.46 -4.71
N LYS A 176 0.15 -15.33 -4.51
CA LYS A 176 -0.68 -16.38 -3.91
C LYS A 176 -1.61 -16.92 -4.98
N SER A 177 -1.50 -18.20 -5.26
CA SER A 177 -2.46 -18.94 -6.09
C SER A 177 -3.63 -19.41 -5.22
N ALA A 178 -4.84 -19.36 -5.78
CA ALA A 178 -6.05 -19.92 -5.18
C ALA A 178 -6.06 -21.45 -5.23
#